data_AF-A0AA88WDU0-F1
#
_entry.id   AF-A0AA88WDU0-F1
#
_cell.length_a   1.000
_cell.length_b   1.000
_cell.length_c   1.000
_cell.angle_alpha   90.00
_cell.angle_beta   90.00
_cell.angle_gamma   90.00
#
_symmetry.space_group_name_H-M   'P 1'
#
loop_
_entity.id
_entity.type
_entity.pdbx_description
1 polymer ?
#
loop_
_entity_poly.entity_id
_entity_poly.type
_entity_poly.pdbx_seq_one_letter_code
_entity_poly.pdbx_strand_id
1 'polypeptide(L)'
;MALSAIATLSRHPFCSTTTSSSSSFTHITRLFITGHTPTQRHQYCKRMASSSQPPSPTSEAAKEKLTAPYGSWTSPITANVISGAEKSLGGSAVDPHGRLFWLESRPAESGRSVLVKGPDKAGDEPTDITPKEFAVRTVTQEYGGGAFTISGDTVIFSNYKDQRLYKQPIERKDSTPVPLTPDYGGPLVSYADGVFDTRFSRYVTVREDRRESSLNPATTIVSIDLDNESIQEPKVLVCGSDFYAFPHLDAKGKRIAWIEWNHPNMPWDRSELWVGDIHKRICVAGGDLRLVESPTEPKWSSQGELFFITDRTSGFWNLHKWIESRNDVLPVYSLDAEFARPLWVFGMNSYEVTLSNEQKNLIFRKTYGQNGSSYLGVLDDAKSTLSILDVPFTDIINFTSGLQCLYVEGASAVHPLSIAKVTFNDEKSKAVDFQIMWSSSPSSSNYKSYFSKPELIEFPTEVPGQSAYAYYYPPMSPIYQASQEEKPPLLLKSH
;
A
#
# COMPACT_ATOMS: atom_id res chain seq x y z
N MET A 1 -22.76 -4.27 6.46
CA MET A 1 -23.23 -5.27 7.44
C MET A 1 -22.32 -6.47 7.35
N ALA A 2 -21.31 -6.54 8.23
CA ALA A 2 -20.54 -7.74 8.58
C ALA A 2 -19.57 -7.28 9.69
N LEU A 3 -20.08 -7.19 10.92
CA LEU A 3 -19.33 -6.96 12.14
C LEU A 3 -19.98 -7.87 13.17
N SER A 4 -19.56 -9.13 13.19
CA SER A 4 -19.93 -10.09 14.25
C SER A 4 -19.21 -11.41 14.04
N ALA A 5 -18.09 -11.59 14.72
CA ALA A 5 -17.78 -12.80 15.49
C ALA A 5 -16.31 -12.72 15.92
N ILE A 6 -16.07 -12.50 17.21
CA ILE A 6 -15.08 -13.17 18.08
C ILE A 6 -15.21 -12.46 19.43
N ALA A 7 -16.02 -13.04 20.31
CA ALA A 7 -15.95 -12.85 21.75
C ALA A 7 -16.75 -13.96 22.43
N THR A 8 -16.32 -14.33 23.65
CA THR A 8 -16.85 -15.33 24.60
C THR A 8 -16.20 -16.71 24.48
N LEU A 9 -15.66 -17.38 25.51
CA LEU A 9 -15.68 -17.26 26.99
C LEU A 9 -14.41 -17.96 27.54
N SER A 10 -13.84 -17.59 28.69
CA SER A 10 -14.35 -18.07 30.00
C SER A 10 -13.69 -17.34 31.18
N ARG A 11 -14.53 -16.96 32.15
CA ARG A 11 -14.17 -16.57 33.52
C ARG A 11 -14.47 -17.76 34.44
N HIS A 12 -13.63 -17.99 35.46
CA HIS A 12 -14.04 -18.33 36.84
C HIS A 12 -12.81 -18.42 37.79
N PRO A 13 -12.98 -18.38 39.14
CA PRO A 13 -12.50 -17.24 39.92
C PRO A 13 -11.52 -17.56 41.08
N PHE A 14 -10.94 -16.48 41.63
CA PHE A 14 -10.43 -16.24 43.00
C PHE A 14 -9.72 -17.36 43.79
N CYS A 15 -8.47 -17.10 44.20
CA CYS A 15 -8.08 -17.24 45.61
C CYS A 15 -6.89 -16.32 45.95
N SER A 16 -7.05 -15.59 47.05
CA SER A 16 -6.12 -14.63 47.65
C SER A 16 -5.07 -15.32 48.52
N THR A 17 -3.81 -14.88 48.46
CA THR A 17 -2.90 -14.87 49.62
C THR A 17 -1.99 -13.65 49.60
N THR A 18 -2.03 -12.95 50.72
CA THR A 18 -1.18 -11.86 51.19
C THR A 18 0.30 -12.24 51.24
N THR A 19 1.19 -11.34 50.83
CA THR A 19 2.48 -11.11 51.52
C THR A 19 2.87 -9.64 51.38
N SER A 20 3.30 -9.09 52.52
CA SER A 20 3.61 -7.69 52.76
C SER A 20 5.10 -7.39 52.56
N SER A 21 5.35 -6.13 52.17
CA SER A 21 6.50 -5.27 52.52
C SER A 21 7.93 -5.71 52.16
N SER A 22 8.62 -4.88 51.36
CA SER A 22 9.51 -3.86 51.94
C SER A 22 10.03 -2.90 50.88
N SER A 23 9.98 -1.63 51.26
CA SER A 23 10.52 -0.45 50.57
C SER A 23 12.04 -0.43 50.59
N SER A 24 12.65 0.09 49.52
CA SER A 24 13.94 0.80 49.59
C SER A 24 14.02 1.81 48.46
N PHE A 25 13.70 3.05 48.79
CA PHE A 25 14.00 4.24 47.99
C PHE A 25 15.52 4.43 47.92
N THR A 26 16.07 4.65 46.73
CA THR A 26 17.38 5.29 46.57
C THR A 26 17.26 6.43 45.57
N HIS A 27 17.49 7.63 46.09
CA HIS A 27 17.60 8.89 45.38
C HIS A 27 18.74 8.82 44.34
N ILE A 28 18.46 9.26 43.10
CA ILE A 28 19.51 9.71 42.18
C ILE A 28 19.21 11.15 41.76
N THR A 29 20.14 12.00 42.17
CA THR A 29 20.19 13.44 42.00
C THR A 29 20.41 13.83 40.54
N ARG A 30 19.54 14.66 39.97
CA ARG A 30 19.75 15.32 38.68
C ARG A 30 20.79 16.43 38.83
N LEU A 31 21.94 16.27 38.17
CA LEU A 31 22.92 17.33 37.95
C LEU A 31 22.50 18.15 36.73
N PHE A 32 22.20 19.43 36.96
CA PHE A 32 22.08 20.46 35.93
C PHE A 32 23.48 20.86 35.46
N ILE A 33 23.76 20.73 34.17
CA ILE A 33 24.91 21.34 33.51
C ILE A 33 24.39 22.45 32.61
N THR A 34 24.70 23.67 33.02
CA THR A 34 24.50 24.92 32.28
C THR A 34 25.54 25.01 31.16
N GLY A 35 25.09 24.90 29.92
CA GLY A 35 25.90 25.13 28.71
C GLY A 35 25.56 26.48 28.08
N HIS A 36 26.58 27.35 28.02
CA HIS A 36 26.55 28.71 27.49
C HIS A 36 26.10 28.80 26.02
N THR A 37 25.19 29.74 25.75
CA THR A 37 24.90 30.29 24.41
C THR A 37 25.90 31.40 24.06
N PRO A 38 26.53 31.37 22.86
CA PRO A 38 27.29 32.51 22.39
C PRO A 38 26.38 33.53 21.72
N THR A 39 26.39 34.74 22.27
CA THR A 39 25.79 35.96 21.72
C THR A 39 26.59 36.43 20.50
N GLN A 40 25.99 36.40 19.31
CA GLN A 40 26.47 37.19 18.17
C GLN A 40 25.60 38.42 17.98
N ARG A 41 26.23 39.58 18.18
CA ARG A 41 25.75 40.92 17.86
C ARG A 41 25.34 40.99 16.39
N HIS A 42 24.13 41.47 16.11
CA HIS A 42 23.78 42.01 14.80
C HIS A 42 23.71 43.54 14.88
N GLN A 43 24.52 44.16 14.01
CA GLN A 43 24.67 45.59 13.87
C GLN A 43 23.38 46.21 13.34
N TYR A 44 22.98 47.31 13.98
CA TYR A 44 22.00 48.26 13.45
C TYR A 44 22.49 48.83 12.11
N CYS A 45 21.75 48.57 11.04
CA CYS A 45 21.84 49.33 9.80
C CYS A 45 20.53 50.10 9.60
N LYS A 46 20.55 51.40 9.90
CA LYS A 46 19.49 52.34 9.50
C LYS A 46 19.49 52.44 7.98
N ARG A 47 18.37 52.11 7.33
CA ARG A 47 18.08 52.53 5.95
C ARG A 47 16.75 53.26 5.89
N MET A 48 16.80 54.38 5.17
CA MET A 48 15.78 55.41 5.07
C MET A 48 14.50 54.90 4.42
N ALA A 49 13.38 55.46 4.88
CA ALA A 49 12.07 55.28 4.28
C ALA A 49 12.03 55.88 2.87
N SER A 50 11.65 55.07 1.88
CA SER A 50 11.05 55.55 0.64
C SER A 50 9.67 54.92 0.52
N SER A 51 8.63 55.75 0.49
CA SER A 51 7.26 55.33 0.26
C SER A 51 7.11 54.77 -1.16
N SER A 52 6.85 53.48 -1.28
CA SER A 52 6.24 52.88 -2.46
C SER A 52 4.99 52.16 -2.01
N GLN A 53 3.82 52.70 -2.39
CA GLN A 53 2.54 52.04 -2.20
C GLN A 53 2.58 50.63 -2.84
N PRO A 54 2.03 49.59 -2.20
CA PRO A 54 1.80 48.33 -2.88
C PRO A 54 0.76 48.55 -3.99
N PRO A 55 0.91 47.91 -5.17
CA PRO A 55 -0.13 47.93 -6.19
C PRO A 55 -1.41 47.34 -5.59
N SER A 56 -2.50 48.10 -5.73
CA SER A 56 -3.87 47.69 -5.41
C SER A 56 -4.16 46.30 -5.97
N PRO A 57 -4.79 45.39 -5.21
CA PRO A 57 -5.26 44.14 -5.78
C PRO A 57 -6.28 44.47 -6.87
N THR A 58 -5.98 44.05 -8.09
CA THR A 58 -6.97 43.96 -9.17
C THR A 58 -8.13 43.14 -8.63
N SER A 59 -9.26 43.81 -8.41
CA SER A 59 -10.52 43.22 -7.98
C SER A 59 -10.97 42.20 -9.02
N GLU A 60 -10.64 40.92 -8.81
CA GLU A 60 -11.54 39.85 -9.21
C GLU A 60 -12.84 40.12 -8.45
N ALA A 61 -13.89 40.50 -9.17
CA ALA A 61 -15.20 40.74 -8.59
C ALA A 61 -15.60 39.51 -7.76
N ALA A 62 -15.56 39.65 -6.43
CA ALA A 62 -16.04 38.63 -5.52
C ALA A 62 -17.53 38.41 -5.83
N LYS A 63 -17.86 37.30 -6.47
CA LYS A 63 -19.26 36.89 -6.62
C LYS A 63 -19.85 36.79 -5.21
N GLU A 64 -20.83 37.63 -4.90
CA GLU A 64 -21.55 37.56 -3.63
C GLU A 64 -22.14 36.16 -3.47
N LYS A 65 -21.73 35.46 -2.40
CA LYS A 65 -22.26 34.14 -2.06
C LYS A 65 -23.65 34.29 -1.46
N LEU A 66 -24.54 33.36 -1.79
CA LEU A 66 -25.88 33.29 -1.25
C LEU A 66 -25.85 32.80 0.21
N THR A 67 -26.54 33.50 1.10
CA THR A 67 -26.66 33.07 2.50
C THR A 67 -27.76 32.02 2.65
N ALA A 68 -27.42 30.84 3.18
CA ALA A 68 -28.37 29.77 3.48
C ALA A 68 -27.90 28.92 4.69
N PRO A 69 -28.82 28.32 5.48
CA PRO A 69 -28.46 27.48 6.63
C PRO A 69 -27.56 26.30 6.28
N TYR A 70 -26.72 25.85 7.21
CA TYR A 70 -25.85 24.70 6.95
C TYR A 70 -26.66 23.44 6.63
N GLY A 71 -26.13 22.61 5.73
CA GLY A 71 -26.79 21.38 5.26
C GLY A 71 -27.92 21.59 4.24
N SER A 72 -28.35 22.84 4.00
CA SER A 72 -29.40 23.16 3.02
C SER A 72 -28.87 23.66 1.66
N TRP A 73 -27.55 23.76 1.52
CA TRP A 73 -26.91 24.27 0.29
C TRP A 73 -27.15 23.31 -0.86
N THR A 74 -27.65 23.83 -1.98
CA THR A 74 -27.81 23.02 -3.19
C THR A 74 -26.43 22.66 -3.75
N SER A 75 -26.16 21.37 -3.90
CA SER A 75 -24.91 20.83 -4.43
C SER A 75 -25.16 20.09 -5.75
N PRO A 76 -24.33 20.30 -6.78
CA PRO A 76 -24.40 19.51 -8.01
C PRO A 76 -23.83 18.09 -7.82
N ILE A 77 -23.16 17.80 -6.70
CA ILE A 77 -22.67 16.47 -6.34
C ILE A 77 -23.83 15.68 -5.73
N THR A 78 -24.49 14.85 -6.55
CA THR A 78 -25.61 14.00 -6.13
C THR A 78 -25.14 12.61 -5.68
N ALA A 79 -26.00 11.85 -5.00
CA ALA A 79 -25.69 10.46 -4.63
C ALA A 79 -25.36 9.59 -5.86
N ASN A 80 -26.00 9.84 -7.02
CA ASN A 80 -25.70 9.14 -8.27
C ASN A 80 -24.33 9.48 -8.84
N VAL A 81 -23.84 10.71 -8.63
CA VAL A 81 -22.48 11.09 -9.04
C VAL A 81 -21.44 10.33 -8.20
N ILE A 82 -21.74 10.07 -6.92
CA ILE A 82 -20.85 9.29 -6.05
C ILE A 82 -20.93 7.80 -6.40
N SER A 83 -22.13 7.21 -6.44
CA SER A 83 -22.31 5.76 -6.65
C SER A 83 -22.08 5.29 -8.08
N GLY A 84 -22.40 6.12 -9.08
CA GLY A 84 -22.28 5.79 -10.50
C GLY A 84 -20.90 6.05 -11.09
N ALA A 85 -20.03 6.79 -10.38
CA ALA A 85 -18.70 7.15 -10.87
C ALA A 85 -17.57 6.40 -10.17
N GLU A 86 -17.76 5.74 -9.04
CA GLU A 86 -16.64 5.11 -8.32
C GLU A 86 -16.28 3.74 -8.91
N LYS A 87 -15.34 3.76 -9.86
CA LYS A 87 -14.55 2.58 -10.19
C LYS A 87 -13.49 2.39 -9.10
N SER A 88 -13.39 1.19 -8.56
CA SER A 88 -12.31 0.83 -7.63
C SER A 88 -11.15 0.18 -8.36
N LEU A 89 -9.96 0.36 -7.81
CA LEU A 89 -8.72 -0.23 -8.29
C LEU A 89 -8.35 -1.42 -7.39
N GLY A 90 -8.00 -2.55 -7.98
CA GLY A 90 -7.63 -3.79 -7.28
C GLY A 90 -6.15 -4.16 -7.41
N GLY A 91 -5.33 -3.25 -7.94
CA GLY A 91 -3.91 -3.44 -8.19
C GLY A 91 -3.54 -3.23 -9.67
N SER A 92 -2.25 -3.03 -9.92
CA SER A 92 -1.69 -2.86 -11.26
C SER A 92 -0.43 -3.71 -11.46
N ALA A 93 -0.07 -3.91 -12.72
CA ALA A 93 1.15 -4.60 -13.12
C ALA A 93 1.68 -3.97 -14.41
N VAL A 94 2.98 -4.17 -14.66
CA VAL A 94 3.62 -3.77 -15.91
C VAL A 94 4.26 -5.00 -16.52
N ASP A 95 4.02 -5.23 -17.81
CA ASP A 95 4.63 -6.35 -18.52
C ASP A 95 6.10 -6.05 -18.93
N PRO A 96 6.85 -7.04 -19.43
CA PRO A 96 8.23 -6.83 -19.89
C PRO A 96 8.39 -5.80 -21.02
N HIS A 97 7.31 -5.45 -21.73
CA HIS A 97 7.29 -4.44 -22.79
C HIS A 97 6.98 -3.03 -22.26
N GLY A 98 6.74 -2.88 -20.95
CA GLY A 98 6.41 -1.60 -20.33
C GLY A 98 4.94 -1.20 -20.45
N ARG A 99 4.05 -2.13 -20.80
CA ARG A 99 2.60 -1.87 -20.91
C ARG A 99 1.95 -2.01 -19.55
N LEU A 100 1.14 -1.02 -19.19
CA LEU A 100 0.40 -0.98 -17.92
C LEU A 100 -0.85 -1.85 -18.01
N PHE A 101 -1.10 -2.62 -16.96
CA PHE A 101 -2.33 -3.35 -16.73
C PHE A 101 -2.88 -2.97 -15.37
N TRP A 102 -4.20 -2.90 -15.23
CA TRP A 102 -4.84 -2.64 -13.94
C TRP A 102 -6.13 -3.42 -13.77
N LEU A 103 -6.42 -3.73 -12.51
CA LEU A 103 -7.66 -4.38 -12.12
C LEU A 103 -8.69 -3.32 -11.75
N GLU A 104 -9.76 -3.22 -12.54
CA GLU A 104 -10.81 -2.21 -12.36
C GLU A 104 -12.15 -2.89 -12.07
N SER A 105 -12.89 -2.40 -11.09
CA SER A 105 -14.26 -2.86 -10.86
C SER A 105 -15.25 -2.30 -11.89
N ARG A 106 -16.26 -3.10 -12.22
CA ARG A 106 -17.38 -2.72 -13.08
C ARG A 106 -18.68 -2.76 -12.26
N PRO A 107 -19.05 -1.67 -11.56
CA PRO A 107 -20.30 -1.62 -10.80
C PRO A 107 -21.54 -1.99 -11.64
N ALA A 108 -21.55 -1.57 -12.91
CA ALA A 108 -22.63 -1.88 -13.86
C ALA A 108 -22.68 -3.35 -14.33
N GLU A 109 -21.63 -4.13 -14.09
CA GLU A 109 -21.53 -5.55 -14.47
C GLU A 109 -21.47 -6.43 -13.23
N SER A 110 -22.47 -6.26 -12.34
CA SER A 110 -22.58 -6.97 -11.06
C SER A 110 -21.36 -6.81 -10.14
N GLY A 111 -20.62 -5.71 -10.28
CA GLY A 111 -19.43 -5.42 -9.48
C GLY A 111 -18.21 -6.29 -9.81
N ARG A 112 -18.19 -6.97 -10.97
CA ARG A 112 -17.04 -7.83 -11.34
C ARG A 112 -15.77 -7.01 -11.48
N SER A 113 -14.63 -7.63 -11.18
CA SER A 113 -13.31 -7.02 -11.35
C SER A 113 -12.69 -7.51 -12.66
N VAL A 114 -12.21 -6.57 -13.48
CA VAL A 114 -11.78 -6.79 -14.87
C VAL A 114 -10.35 -6.34 -15.01
N LEU A 115 -9.49 -7.22 -15.53
CA LEU A 115 -8.15 -6.83 -15.91
C LEU A 115 -8.21 -6.05 -17.22
N VAL A 116 -7.66 -4.84 -17.19
CA VAL A 116 -7.64 -3.90 -18.31
C VAL A 116 -6.20 -3.71 -18.75
N LYS A 117 -5.95 -3.79 -20.05
CA LYS A 117 -4.69 -3.39 -20.69
C LYS A 117 -4.78 -1.92 -21.05
N GLY A 118 -3.79 -1.15 -20.61
CA GLY A 118 -3.63 0.24 -21.00
C GLY A 118 -3.38 0.42 -22.49
N PRO A 119 -3.61 1.63 -23.01
CA PRO A 119 -3.49 1.88 -24.44
C PRO A 119 -2.04 1.75 -24.91
N ASP A 120 -1.83 1.16 -26.08
CA ASP A 120 -0.49 0.99 -26.68
C ASP A 120 0.06 2.35 -27.18
N LYS A 121 -0.81 3.30 -27.52
CA LYS A 121 -0.46 4.68 -27.91
C LYS A 121 -1.32 5.70 -27.17
N ALA A 122 -0.78 6.90 -26.98
CA ALA A 122 -1.53 8.00 -26.39
C ALA A 122 -2.77 8.32 -27.25
N GLY A 123 -3.95 8.25 -26.63
CA GLY A 123 -5.24 8.51 -27.28
C GLY A 123 -6.01 7.26 -27.71
N ASP A 124 -5.42 6.07 -27.65
CA ASP A 124 -6.17 4.82 -27.81
C ASP A 124 -7.00 4.53 -26.54
N GLU A 125 -8.07 3.77 -26.69
CA GLU A 125 -8.90 3.32 -25.57
C GLU A 125 -8.28 2.09 -24.88
N PRO A 126 -8.37 2.00 -23.54
CA PRO A 126 -8.02 0.79 -22.82
C PRO A 126 -8.84 -0.42 -23.29
N THR A 127 -8.25 -1.61 -23.19
CA THR A 127 -8.89 -2.86 -23.64
C THR A 127 -9.12 -3.80 -22.47
N ASP A 128 -10.35 -4.28 -22.31
CA ASP A 128 -10.68 -5.36 -21.37
C ASP A 128 -10.03 -6.68 -21.82
N ILE A 129 -9.26 -7.29 -20.92
CA ILE A 129 -8.61 -8.59 -21.13
C ILE A 129 -9.47 -9.73 -20.56
N THR A 130 -10.16 -9.50 -19.45
CA THR A 130 -10.99 -10.53 -18.81
C THR A 130 -12.34 -10.71 -19.53
N PRO A 131 -12.67 -11.93 -19.99
CA PRO A 131 -13.98 -12.23 -20.58
C PRO A 131 -15.14 -11.99 -19.61
N LYS A 132 -16.36 -11.83 -20.15
CA LYS A 132 -17.54 -11.41 -19.36
C LYS A 132 -17.97 -12.42 -18.31
N GLU A 133 -17.64 -13.69 -18.50
CA GLU A 133 -17.99 -14.81 -17.64
C GLU A 133 -17.06 -14.93 -16.43
N PHE A 134 -15.96 -14.18 -16.42
CA PHE A 134 -14.91 -14.22 -15.41
C PHE A 134 -14.81 -12.89 -14.65
N ALA A 135 -14.36 -13.00 -13.41
CA ALA A 135 -14.03 -11.85 -12.57
C ALA A 135 -12.71 -12.13 -11.84
N VAL A 136 -11.72 -11.25 -12.02
CA VAL A 136 -10.39 -11.40 -11.42
C VAL A 136 -10.45 -10.93 -9.97
N ARG A 137 -10.67 -11.85 -9.04
CA ARG A 137 -10.73 -11.57 -7.59
C ARG A 137 -10.59 -12.87 -6.80
N THR A 138 -9.82 -12.81 -5.73
CA THR A 138 -9.68 -13.91 -4.75
C THR A 138 -10.33 -13.54 -3.42
N VAL A 139 -10.68 -14.55 -2.62
CA VAL A 139 -11.16 -14.43 -1.23
C VAL A 139 -10.17 -15.03 -0.22
N THR A 140 -8.92 -15.25 -0.63
CA THR A 140 -7.86 -15.68 0.30
C THR A 140 -7.78 -14.73 1.48
N GLN A 141 -7.83 -15.27 2.70
CA GLN A 141 -7.91 -14.52 3.96
C GLN A 141 -9.08 -13.51 4.03
N GLU A 142 -10.17 -13.79 3.29
CA GLU A 142 -11.41 -13.00 3.16
C GLU A 142 -11.27 -11.62 2.49
N TYR A 143 -10.13 -10.95 2.65
CA TYR A 143 -9.83 -9.66 2.04
C TYR A 143 -9.36 -9.78 0.59
N GLY A 144 -8.60 -10.82 0.26
CA GLY A 144 -8.03 -11.03 -1.06
C GLY A 144 -6.89 -10.07 -1.42
N GLY A 145 -6.82 -9.68 -2.69
CA GLY A 145 -5.66 -8.97 -3.27
C GLY A 145 -4.74 -9.92 -4.04
N GLY A 146 -3.72 -9.38 -4.73
CA GLY A 146 -2.76 -10.19 -5.49
C GLY A 146 -3.40 -11.22 -6.44
N ALA A 147 -4.55 -10.87 -7.04
CA ALA A 147 -5.43 -11.82 -7.73
C ALA A 147 -4.96 -12.19 -9.14
N PHE A 148 -3.91 -11.54 -9.65
CA PHE A 148 -3.36 -11.83 -10.98
C PHE A 148 -1.88 -11.50 -11.04
N THR A 149 -1.19 -12.17 -11.97
CA THR A 149 0.21 -11.91 -12.30
C THR A 149 0.40 -12.06 -13.81
N ILE A 150 1.25 -11.21 -14.38
CA ILE A 150 1.52 -11.17 -15.82
C ILE A 150 2.99 -11.56 -16.08
N SER A 151 3.20 -12.39 -17.09
CA SER A 151 4.54 -12.71 -17.61
C SER A 151 4.48 -12.94 -19.11
N GLY A 152 5.20 -12.10 -19.87
CA GLY A 152 5.15 -12.11 -21.33
C GLY A 152 3.72 -11.89 -21.85
N ASP A 153 3.25 -12.80 -22.71
CA ASP A 153 1.87 -12.81 -23.24
C ASP A 153 0.89 -13.62 -22.37
N THR A 154 1.26 -14.02 -21.14
CA THR A 154 0.40 -14.83 -20.28
C THR A 154 -0.01 -14.09 -19.03
N VAL A 155 -1.30 -14.13 -18.71
CA VAL A 155 -1.83 -13.80 -17.39
C VAL A 155 -2.28 -15.07 -16.68
N ILE A 156 -1.94 -15.18 -15.40
CA ILE A 156 -2.57 -16.12 -14.48
C ILE A 156 -3.37 -15.31 -13.48
N PHE A 157 -4.63 -15.70 -13.24
CA PHE A 157 -5.50 -15.00 -12.31
C PHE A 157 -6.43 -15.95 -11.54
N SER A 158 -6.85 -15.51 -10.36
CA SER A 158 -7.87 -16.17 -9.54
C SER A 158 -9.26 -15.70 -9.97
N ASN A 159 -10.11 -16.63 -10.38
CA ASN A 159 -11.48 -16.32 -10.78
C ASN A 159 -12.42 -16.29 -9.56
N TYR A 160 -13.22 -15.24 -9.44
CA TYR A 160 -14.05 -15.01 -8.26
C TYR A 160 -15.07 -16.12 -8.01
N LYS A 161 -15.67 -16.63 -9.09
CA LYS A 161 -16.82 -17.54 -9.01
C LYS A 161 -16.47 -18.90 -8.39
N ASP A 162 -15.32 -19.45 -8.74
CA ASP A 162 -14.88 -20.80 -8.35
C ASP A 162 -13.55 -20.81 -7.58
N GLN A 163 -12.89 -19.65 -7.43
CA GLN A 163 -11.59 -19.48 -6.75
C GLN A 163 -10.45 -20.28 -7.37
N ARG A 164 -10.62 -20.79 -8.59
CA ARG A 164 -9.58 -21.51 -9.33
C ARG A 164 -8.62 -20.53 -9.98
N LEU A 165 -7.39 -20.99 -10.23
CA LEU A 165 -6.45 -20.26 -11.07
C LEU A 165 -6.71 -20.58 -12.54
N TYR A 166 -6.72 -19.55 -13.36
CA TYR A 166 -6.87 -19.64 -14.81
C TYR A 166 -5.68 -19.00 -15.50
N LYS A 167 -5.23 -19.62 -16.59
CA LYS A 167 -4.21 -19.12 -17.51
C LYS A 167 -4.90 -18.59 -18.76
N GLN A 168 -4.51 -17.40 -19.21
CA GLN A 168 -5.05 -16.79 -20.42
C GLN A 168 -3.93 -16.06 -21.19
N PRO A 169 -3.87 -16.20 -22.53
CA PRO A 169 -3.03 -15.35 -23.36
C PRO A 169 -3.61 -13.92 -23.47
N ILE A 170 -2.76 -12.90 -23.50
CA ILE A 170 -3.18 -11.49 -23.49
C ILE A 170 -3.57 -11.03 -24.90
N GLU A 171 -2.77 -11.35 -25.92
CA GLU A 171 -3.00 -10.87 -27.29
C GLU A 171 -4.13 -11.63 -28.02
N ARG A 172 -4.53 -12.82 -27.53
CA ARG A 172 -5.59 -13.63 -28.15
C ARG A 172 -6.92 -13.43 -27.43
N LYS A 173 -7.64 -12.36 -27.79
CA LYS A 173 -8.92 -11.96 -27.17
C LYS A 173 -10.00 -13.05 -27.17
N ASP A 174 -10.01 -13.93 -28.16
CA ASP A 174 -11.00 -15.01 -28.28
C ASP A 174 -10.60 -16.29 -27.51
N SER A 175 -9.42 -16.31 -26.89
CA SER A 175 -8.98 -17.47 -26.12
C SER A 175 -9.73 -17.54 -24.79
N THR A 176 -10.50 -18.61 -24.59
CA THR A 176 -11.11 -18.90 -23.29
C THR A 176 -10.01 -19.16 -22.24
N PRO A 177 -10.12 -18.60 -21.03
CA PRO A 177 -9.21 -18.92 -19.93
C PRO A 177 -9.21 -20.42 -19.63
N VAL A 178 -8.03 -21.01 -19.48
CA VAL A 178 -7.84 -22.44 -19.18
C VAL A 178 -7.56 -22.62 -17.70
N PRO A 179 -8.32 -23.45 -16.98
CA PRO A 179 -8.06 -23.68 -15.56
C PRO A 179 -6.74 -24.42 -15.33
N LEU A 180 -5.99 -23.99 -14.32
CA LEU A 180 -4.73 -24.61 -13.88
C LEU A 180 -4.91 -25.51 -12.65
N THR A 181 -5.96 -25.29 -11.86
CA THR A 181 -6.20 -26.00 -10.60
C THR A 181 -7.48 -26.84 -10.67
N PRO A 182 -7.62 -27.90 -9.86
CA PRO A 182 -8.82 -28.73 -9.82
C PRO A 182 -10.08 -27.91 -9.50
N ASP A 183 -11.24 -28.44 -9.89
CA ASP A 183 -12.53 -27.93 -9.45
C ASP A 183 -12.93 -28.63 -8.15
N TYR A 184 -13.11 -27.84 -7.09
CA TYR A 184 -13.51 -28.33 -5.78
C TYR A 184 -15.01 -28.17 -5.50
N GLY A 185 -15.81 -27.78 -6.50
CA GLY A 185 -17.26 -27.60 -6.35
C GLY A 185 -17.67 -26.35 -5.57
N GLY A 186 -16.77 -25.36 -5.44
CA GLY A 186 -17.01 -24.11 -4.73
C GLY A 186 -15.71 -23.42 -4.28
N PRO A 187 -15.80 -22.29 -3.55
CA PRO A 187 -14.65 -21.52 -3.07
C PRO A 187 -13.96 -22.17 -1.87
N LEU A 188 -13.77 -23.50 -1.91
CA LEU A 188 -13.12 -24.27 -0.84
C LEU A 188 -11.61 -24.06 -0.83
N VAL A 189 -11.02 -23.81 -1.99
CA VAL A 189 -9.59 -23.53 -2.13
C VAL A 189 -9.44 -22.23 -2.90
N SER A 190 -8.70 -21.30 -2.34
CA SER A 190 -8.42 -20.00 -2.96
C SER A 190 -6.93 -19.75 -3.07
N TYR A 191 -6.55 -18.92 -4.04
CA TYR A 191 -5.16 -18.63 -4.36
C TYR A 191 -4.94 -17.12 -4.47
N ALA A 192 -3.78 -16.66 -4.02
CA ALA A 192 -3.40 -15.25 -4.08
C ALA A 192 -1.88 -15.09 -4.20
N ASP A 193 -1.47 -13.88 -4.57
CA ASP A 193 -0.09 -13.40 -4.46
C ASP A 193 0.92 -14.30 -5.18
N GLY A 194 0.62 -14.63 -6.44
CA GLY A 194 1.41 -15.61 -7.17
C GLY A 194 2.53 -15.00 -8.02
N VAL A 195 3.58 -15.78 -8.27
CA VAL A 195 4.75 -15.39 -9.05
C VAL A 195 5.11 -16.49 -10.05
N PHE A 196 5.54 -16.08 -11.25
CA PHE A 196 6.07 -17.01 -12.23
C PHE A 196 7.50 -17.44 -11.88
N ASP A 197 7.75 -18.74 -11.93
CA ASP A 197 9.07 -19.34 -11.84
C ASP A 197 9.45 -19.90 -13.21
N THR A 198 10.15 -19.08 -13.99
CA THR A 198 10.56 -19.43 -15.36
C THR A 198 11.62 -20.53 -15.40
N ARG A 199 12.34 -20.77 -14.31
CA ARG A 199 13.39 -21.79 -14.25
C ARG A 199 12.80 -23.21 -14.24
N PHE A 200 11.64 -23.37 -13.61
CA PHE A 200 10.97 -24.66 -13.46
C PHE A 200 9.62 -24.71 -14.18
N SER A 201 9.33 -23.73 -15.05
CA SER A 201 8.03 -23.59 -15.74
C SER A 201 6.84 -23.77 -14.80
N ARG A 202 6.86 -23.10 -13.64
CA ARG A 202 5.82 -23.25 -12.62
C ARG A 202 5.30 -21.91 -12.14
N TYR A 203 4.14 -21.93 -11.51
CA TYR A 203 3.55 -20.80 -10.81
C TYR A 203 3.57 -21.08 -9.31
N VAL A 204 4.15 -20.17 -8.52
CA VAL A 204 4.21 -20.28 -7.06
C VAL A 204 3.22 -19.30 -6.46
N THR A 205 2.38 -19.72 -5.52
CA THR A 205 1.28 -18.90 -5.00
C THR A 205 0.92 -19.30 -3.58
N VAL A 206 0.33 -18.38 -2.82
CA VAL A 206 -0.32 -18.70 -1.55
C VAL A 206 -1.64 -19.40 -1.85
N ARG A 207 -1.88 -20.53 -1.17
CA ARG A 207 -3.13 -21.29 -1.20
C ARG A 207 -3.73 -21.33 0.20
N GLU A 208 -5.01 -21.02 0.29
CA GLU A 208 -5.82 -21.22 1.49
C GLU A 208 -6.84 -22.34 1.23
N ASP A 209 -6.80 -23.38 2.05
CA ASP A 209 -7.56 -24.61 1.87
C ASP A 209 -8.58 -24.82 3.02
N ARG A 210 -9.86 -24.69 2.69
CA ARG A 210 -11.01 -24.87 3.60
C ARG A 210 -11.63 -26.26 3.49
N ARG A 211 -11.05 -27.20 2.72
CA ARG A 211 -11.65 -28.54 2.52
C ARG A 211 -11.71 -29.36 3.81
N GLU A 212 -10.69 -29.25 4.65
CA GLU A 212 -10.65 -29.96 5.95
C GLU A 212 -11.35 -29.18 7.07
N SER A 213 -11.17 -27.84 7.10
CA SER A 213 -11.75 -26.97 8.11
C SER A 213 -12.05 -25.60 7.52
N SER A 214 -13.30 -25.16 7.63
CA SER A 214 -13.71 -23.81 7.20
C SER A 214 -13.34 -22.72 8.23
N LEU A 215 -13.20 -23.09 9.50
CA LEU A 215 -12.89 -22.16 10.59
C LEU A 215 -11.38 -21.90 10.73
N ASN A 216 -10.58 -22.92 10.47
CA ASN A 216 -9.12 -22.86 10.53
C ASN A 216 -8.55 -23.40 9.22
N PRO A 217 -8.69 -22.65 8.11
CA PRO A 217 -8.17 -23.09 6.83
C PRO A 217 -6.65 -23.20 6.85
N ALA A 218 -6.11 -24.23 6.19
CA ALA A 218 -4.67 -24.37 6.07
C ALA A 218 -4.16 -23.40 4.99
N THR A 219 -3.30 -22.45 5.38
CA THR A 219 -2.57 -21.63 4.42
C THR A 219 -1.23 -22.29 4.09
N THR A 220 -0.87 -22.33 2.81
CA THR A 220 0.38 -22.95 2.34
C THR A 220 0.93 -22.19 1.13
N ILE A 221 2.24 -22.25 0.89
CA ILE A 221 2.82 -21.84 -0.40
C ILE A 221 2.89 -23.09 -1.27
N VAL A 222 2.28 -23.03 -2.45
CA VAL A 222 2.20 -24.16 -3.39
C VAL A 222 2.82 -23.81 -4.73
N SER A 223 3.12 -24.85 -5.51
CA SER A 223 3.55 -24.73 -6.90
C SER A 223 2.60 -25.48 -7.84
N ILE A 224 2.39 -24.89 -9.01
CA ILE A 224 1.56 -25.40 -10.09
C ILE A 224 2.42 -25.49 -11.34
N ASP A 225 2.48 -26.67 -11.93
CA ASP A 225 3.19 -26.89 -13.19
C ASP A 225 2.45 -26.19 -14.34
N LEU A 226 3.18 -25.46 -15.20
CA LEU A 226 2.62 -24.74 -16.34
C LEU A 226 2.83 -25.44 -17.69
N ASP A 227 3.67 -26.47 -17.73
CA ASP A 227 3.97 -27.27 -18.92
C ASP A 227 3.05 -28.50 -19.00
N ASN A 228 2.48 -28.93 -17.87
CA ASN A 228 1.53 -30.03 -17.83
C ASN A 228 0.13 -29.56 -18.24
N GLU A 229 -0.42 -30.17 -19.30
CA GLU A 229 -1.79 -29.89 -19.77
C GLU A 229 -2.86 -30.55 -18.88
N SER A 230 -2.49 -31.54 -18.08
CA SER A 230 -3.41 -32.18 -17.13
C SER A 230 -3.52 -31.38 -15.84
N ILE A 231 -4.75 -31.16 -15.39
CA ILE A 231 -5.04 -30.49 -14.12
C ILE A 231 -4.64 -31.42 -12.97
N GLN A 232 -3.74 -30.95 -12.10
CA GLN A 232 -3.22 -31.70 -10.95
C GLN A 232 -3.38 -30.92 -9.65
N GLU A 233 -3.37 -31.62 -8.52
CA GLU A 233 -3.27 -30.98 -7.21
C GLU A 233 -1.96 -30.17 -7.10
N PRO A 234 -2.02 -28.91 -6.64
CA PRO A 234 -0.82 -28.11 -6.42
C PRO A 234 0.14 -28.79 -5.42
N LYS A 235 1.44 -28.74 -5.73
CA LYS A 235 2.48 -29.30 -4.87
C LYS A 235 2.84 -28.29 -3.77
N VAL A 236 2.68 -28.69 -2.51
CA VAL A 236 3.06 -27.89 -1.34
C VAL A 236 4.58 -27.69 -1.31
N LEU A 237 5.01 -26.43 -1.17
CA LEU A 237 6.40 -26.02 -1.00
C LEU A 237 6.70 -25.63 0.45
N VAL A 238 5.80 -24.88 1.09
CA VAL A 238 5.94 -24.40 2.46
C VAL A 238 4.62 -24.59 3.21
N CYS A 239 4.71 -25.12 4.43
CA CYS A 239 3.60 -25.31 5.37
C CYS A 239 4.12 -25.31 6.82
N GLY A 240 3.19 -25.27 7.77
CA GLY A 240 3.47 -25.38 9.21
C GLY A 240 3.08 -24.17 10.04
N SER A 241 2.93 -23.01 9.42
CA SER A 241 2.43 -21.77 10.03
C SER A 241 0.99 -21.50 9.58
N ASP A 242 0.25 -20.70 10.35
CA ASP A 242 -1.17 -20.42 10.09
C ASP A 242 -1.37 -19.58 8.81
N PHE A 243 -0.45 -18.66 8.53
CA PHE A 243 -0.56 -17.71 7.43
C PHE A 243 0.76 -17.48 6.70
N TYR A 244 0.64 -17.15 5.41
CA TYR A 244 1.74 -16.90 4.48
C TYR A 244 1.43 -15.74 3.55
N ALA A 245 2.46 -14.97 3.15
CA ALA A 245 2.35 -13.92 2.15
C ALA A 245 3.69 -13.68 1.42
N PHE A 246 3.64 -12.95 0.31
CA PHE A 246 4.78 -12.46 -0.45
C PHE A 246 5.78 -13.53 -0.90
N PRO A 247 5.35 -14.60 -1.59
CA PRO A 247 6.29 -15.56 -2.20
C PRO A 247 7.05 -14.87 -3.35
N HIS A 248 8.26 -14.39 -3.08
CA HIS A 248 9.10 -13.70 -4.06
C HIS A 248 10.37 -14.49 -4.39
N LEU A 249 10.53 -14.78 -5.68
CA LEU A 249 11.69 -15.46 -6.22
C LEU A 249 12.81 -14.47 -6.50
N ASP A 250 14.05 -14.91 -6.29
CA ASP A 250 15.21 -14.16 -6.78
C ASP A 250 15.29 -14.20 -8.31
N ALA A 251 16.07 -13.28 -8.90
CA ALA A 251 16.19 -13.17 -10.36
C ALA A 251 16.69 -14.46 -11.05
N LYS A 252 17.27 -15.41 -10.31
CA LYS A 252 17.77 -16.68 -10.82
C LYS A 252 16.83 -17.86 -10.53
N GLY A 253 15.69 -17.65 -9.86
CA GLY A 253 14.77 -18.71 -9.43
C GLY A 253 15.44 -19.75 -8.52
N LYS A 254 16.43 -19.34 -7.72
CA LYS A 254 17.18 -20.23 -6.81
C LYS A 254 16.68 -20.15 -5.38
N ARG A 255 16.19 -18.97 -4.97
CA ARG A 255 15.74 -18.70 -3.60
C ARG A 255 14.36 -18.11 -3.65
N ILE A 256 13.51 -18.53 -2.73
CA ILE A 256 12.22 -17.90 -2.45
C ILE A 256 12.31 -17.21 -1.10
N ALA A 257 11.83 -15.97 -1.03
CA ALA A 257 11.56 -15.26 0.20
C ALA A 257 10.05 -15.27 0.45
N TRP A 258 9.62 -15.34 1.70
CA TRP A 258 8.22 -15.24 2.09
C TRP A 258 8.07 -14.72 3.51
N ILE A 259 6.89 -14.19 3.81
CA ILE A 259 6.48 -13.84 5.17
C ILE A 259 5.57 -14.95 5.71
N GLU A 260 5.75 -15.33 6.97
CA GLU A 260 4.83 -16.19 7.70
C GLU A 260 4.54 -15.63 9.10
N TRP A 261 3.35 -15.93 9.62
CA TRP A 261 2.95 -15.57 10.97
C TRP A 261 1.93 -16.56 11.51
N ASN A 262 1.72 -16.52 12.82
CA ASN A 262 0.88 -17.45 13.55
C ASN A 262 -0.03 -16.71 14.53
N HIS A 263 -1.17 -17.31 14.84
CA HIS A 263 -2.01 -16.87 15.93
C HIS A 263 -1.23 -16.80 17.26
N PRO A 264 -1.55 -15.83 18.13
CA PRO A 264 -2.64 -14.84 18.03
C PRO A 264 -2.26 -13.54 17.30
N ASN A 265 -1.09 -13.49 16.67
CA ASN A 265 -0.55 -12.24 16.12
C ASN A 265 -1.14 -11.95 14.73
N MET A 266 -1.40 -10.67 14.45
CA MET A 266 -1.54 -10.17 13.08
C MET A 266 -0.16 -9.89 12.48
N PRO A 267 -0.01 -9.78 11.15
CA PRO A 267 1.30 -9.61 10.52
C PRO A 267 2.02 -8.30 10.88
N TRP A 268 1.29 -7.31 11.41
CA TRP A 268 1.86 -6.08 11.96
C TRP A 268 2.19 -6.14 13.45
N ASP A 269 1.69 -7.15 14.18
CA ASP A 269 2.06 -7.37 15.58
C ASP A 269 3.37 -8.14 15.69
N ARG A 270 3.49 -9.22 14.90
CA ARG A 270 4.70 -10.05 14.80
C ARG A 270 4.64 -10.96 13.58
N SER A 271 5.67 -10.94 12.74
CA SER A 271 5.81 -11.85 11.60
C SER A 271 7.26 -12.27 11.40
N GLU A 272 7.49 -13.26 10.54
CA GLU A 272 8.82 -13.76 10.24
C GLU A 272 9.09 -13.73 8.73
N LEU A 273 10.26 -13.24 8.35
CA LEU A 273 10.80 -13.30 7.00
C LEU A 273 11.74 -14.49 6.87
N TRP A 274 11.40 -15.39 5.97
CA TRP A 274 12.18 -16.57 5.67
C TRP A 274 12.71 -16.51 4.24
N VAL A 275 13.92 -17.05 4.06
CA VAL A 275 14.53 -17.26 2.75
C VAL A 275 14.96 -18.71 2.65
N GLY A 276 14.71 -19.36 1.52
CA GLY A 276 15.18 -20.73 1.34
C GLY A 276 14.73 -21.40 0.06
N ASP A 277 14.97 -22.70 0.04
CA ASP A 277 14.27 -23.66 -0.79
C ASP A 277 13.47 -24.64 0.11
N ILE A 278 12.88 -25.67 -0.49
CA ILE A 278 12.08 -26.69 0.24
C ILE A 278 12.91 -27.42 1.32
N HIS A 279 14.23 -27.48 1.17
CA HIS A 279 15.12 -28.30 2.01
C HIS A 279 15.93 -27.49 3.01
N LYS A 280 16.26 -26.23 2.69
CA LYS A 280 17.07 -25.35 3.52
C LYS A 280 16.45 -23.96 3.55
N ARG A 281 15.94 -23.60 4.72
CA ARG A 281 15.38 -22.27 5.01
C ARG A 281 16.11 -21.60 6.17
N ILE A 282 16.16 -20.29 6.14
CA ILE A 282 16.78 -19.46 7.14
C ILE A 282 15.85 -18.33 7.59
N CYS A 283 15.82 -18.15 8.91
CA CYS A 283 15.34 -16.98 9.64
C CYS A 283 16.07 -15.69 9.25
N VAL A 284 15.52 -14.81 8.41
CA VAL A 284 16.18 -13.53 8.08
C VAL A 284 15.77 -12.42 9.06
N ALA A 285 14.50 -12.35 9.40
CA ALA A 285 13.94 -11.42 10.39
C ALA A 285 12.69 -12.04 11.04
N GLY A 286 12.34 -11.61 12.25
CA GLY A 286 11.21 -12.06 13.05
C GLY A 286 11.53 -13.16 14.06
N GLY A 287 12.63 -13.89 13.84
CA GLY A 287 12.93 -15.10 14.60
C GLY A 287 13.51 -14.89 16.00
N ASP A 288 13.96 -13.68 16.35
CA ASP A 288 14.44 -13.39 17.72
C ASP A 288 13.26 -13.13 18.65
N LEU A 289 13.06 -13.98 19.65
CA LEU A 289 12.00 -13.83 20.67
C LEU A 289 12.18 -12.58 21.55
N ARG A 290 13.37 -11.98 21.57
CA ARG A 290 13.67 -10.77 22.35
C ARG A 290 13.26 -9.49 21.64
N LEU A 291 13.00 -9.57 20.33
CA LEU A 291 12.60 -8.46 19.49
C LEU A 291 11.16 -8.69 19.01
N VAL A 292 10.34 -7.66 19.16
CA VAL A 292 9.07 -7.59 18.45
C VAL A 292 9.39 -6.93 17.12
N GLU A 293 9.19 -7.65 16.03
CA GLU A 293 9.38 -7.13 14.68
C GLU A 293 8.37 -7.75 13.72
N SER A 294 7.97 -6.96 12.75
CA SER A 294 6.92 -7.23 11.77
C SER A 294 7.45 -6.96 10.36
N PRO A 295 8.34 -7.83 9.83
CA PRO A 295 8.83 -7.73 8.46
C PRO A 295 7.70 -7.85 7.41
N THR A 296 7.85 -7.13 6.31
CA THR A 296 6.90 -7.13 5.19
C THR A 296 7.58 -6.82 3.85
N GLU A 297 6.87 -7.13 2.76
CA GLU A 297 7.23 -6.82 1.37
C GLU A 297 8.69 -7.18 0.99
N PRO A 298 9.15 -8.43 1.13
CA PRO A 298 10.49 -8.82 0.70
C PRO A 298 10.65 -8.76 -0.82
N LYS A 299 11.68 -8.07 -1.32
CA LYS A 299 11.97 -7.96 -2.76
C LYS A 299 13.45 -8.17 -3.08
N TRP A 300 13.70 -8.86 -4.17
CA TRP A 300 15.04 -9.09 -4.67
C TRP A 300 15.44 -8.01 -5.68
N SER A 301 16.65 -7.47 -5.54
CA SER A 301 17.28 -6.70 -6.61
C SER A 301 17.66 -7.62 -7.78
N SER A 302 17.85 -7.04 -8.96
CA SER A 302 18.42 -7.75 -10.11
C SER A 302 19.82 -8.31 -9.86
N GLN A 303 20.53 -7.77 -8.86
CA GLN A 303 21.84 -8.24 -8.41
C GLN A 303 21.74 -9.41 -7.41
N GLY A 304 20.54 -9.76 -6.95
CA GLY A 304 20.28 -10.88 -6.05
C GLY A 304 20.41 -10.52 -4.56
N GLU A 305 20.33 -9.23 -4.22
CA GLU A 305 20.27 -8.75 -2.85
C GLU A 305 18.82 -8.67 -2.40
N LEU A 306 18.55 -8.97 -1.12
CA LEU A 306 17.20 -8.94 -0.57
C LEU A 306 17.00 -7.66 0.23
N PHE A 307 15.98 -6.90 -0.17
CA PHE A 307 15.44 -5.76 0.55
C PHE A 307 14.10 -6.14 1.17
N PHE A 308 13.74 -5.53 2.29
CA PHE A 308 12.44 -5.70 2.94
C PHE A 308 12.21 -4.54 3.92
N ILE A 309 10.96 -4.39 4.35
CA ILE A 309 10.58 -3.37 5.33
C ILE A 309 10.38 -4.05 6.69
N THR A 310 10.86 -3.44 7.76
CA THR A 310 10.62 -3.89 9.14
C THR A 310 10.69 -2.71 10.09
N ASP A 311 9.92 -2.79 11.17
CA ASP A 311 9.79 -1.85 12.28
C ASP A 311 10.83 -2.06 13.38
N ARG A 312 11.80 -2.95 13.14
CA ARG A 312 12.83 -3.30 14.12
C ARG A 312 13.57 -2.07 14.65
N THR A 313 13.86 -2.07 15.95
CA THR A 313 14.66 -1.05 16.66
C THR A 313 14.01 0.33 16.78
N SER A 314 13.57 0.95 15.68
CA SER A 314 12.98 2.30 15.68
C SER A 314 11.50 2.30 16.07
N GLY A 315 10.78 1.19 15.87
CA GLY A 315 9.33 1.12 15.97
C GLY A 315 8.59 1.68 14.75
N PHE A 316 9.32 2.12 13.72
CA PHE A 316 8.77 2.60 12.45
C PHE A 316 9.21 1.67 11.32
N TRP A 317 8.29 1.32 10.43
CA TRP A 317 8.61 0.51 9.26
C TRP A 317 9.61 1.23 8.36
N ASN A 318 10.86 0.76 8.35
CA ASN A 318 11.95 1.30 7.56
C ASN A 318 12.55 0.23 6.65
N LEU A 319 13.24 0.67 5.60
CA LEU A 319 13.82 -0.23 4.62
C LEU A 319 15.15 -0.80 5.10
N HIS A 320 15.27 -2.12 4.99
CA HIS A 320 16.44 -2.87 5.41
C HIS A 320 16.94 -3.78 4.27
N LYS A 321 18.20 -4.17 4.39
CA LYS A 321 18.90 -5.05 3.46
C LYS A 321 19.50 -6.23 4.22
N TRP A 322 19.33 -7.43 3.67
CA TRP A 322 19.91 -8.64 4.24
C TRP A 322 21.31 -8.91 3.68
N ILE A 323 22.25 -9.21 4.59
CA ILE A 323 23.63 -9.58 4.28
C ILE A 323 23.79 -11.09 4.51
N GLU A 324 23.64 -11.84 3.44
CA GLU A 324 23.60 -13.31 3.44
C GLU A 324 24.81 -13.98 4.10
N SER A 325 26.02 -13.45 3.91
CA SER A 325 27.26 -14.07 4.41
C SER A 325 27.34 -14.19 5.93
N ARG A 326 26.63 -13.33 6.66
CA ARG A 326 26.62 -13.27 8.13
C ARG A 326 25.22 -13.39 8.74
N ASN A 327 24.19 -13.52 7.88
CA ASN A 327 22.78 -13.47 8.24
C ASN A 327 22.40 -12.23 9.07
N ASP A 328 22.91 -11.06 8.67
CA ASP A 328 22.63 -9.80 9.37
C ASP A 328 21.76 -8.89 8.53
N VAL A 329 21.00 -8.03 9.22
CA VAL A 329 20.08 -7.06 8.61
C VAL A 329 20.60 -5.67 8.91
N LEU A 330 20.79 -4.86 7.86
CA LEU A 330 21.24 -3.48 7.96
C LEU A 330 20.15 -2.51 7.50
N PRO A 331 19.95 -1.37 8.19
CA PRO A 331 19.08 -0.32 7.67
C PRO A 331 19.70 0.30 6.41
N VAL A 332 18.89 0.49 5.37
CA VAL A 332 19.32 1.23 4.16
C VAL A 332 19.18 2.73 4.41
N TYR A 333 18.10 3.12 5.08
CA TYR A 333 17.80 4.50 5.46
C TYR A 333 16.83 4.52 6.64
N SER A 334 17.22 5.19 7.72
CA SER A 334 16.40 5.33 8.93
C SER A 334 15.67 6.66 8.96
N LEU A 335 14.38 6.63 9.24
CA LEU A 335 13.52 7.79 9.40
C LEU A 335 12.39 7.45 10.37
N ASP A 336 12.04 8.38 11.24
CA ASP A 336 10.88 8.27 12.14
C ASP A 336 9.57 8.49 11.36
N ALA A 337 9.30 7.59 10.42
CA ALA A 337 8.17 7.61 9.51
C ALA A 337 7.93 6.22 8.90
N GLU A 338 6.70 5.93 8.50
CA GLU A 338 6.30 4.60 8.01
C GLU A 338 6.55 4.45 6.50
N PHE A 339 7.22 3.38 6.08
CA PHE A 339 7.40 3.05 4.66
C PHE A 339 6.42 1.99 4.16
N ALA A 340 5.71 1.31 5.06
CA ALA A 340 4.71 0.30 4.71
C ALA A 340 3.34 0.63 5.33
N ARG A 341 2.36 -0.22 5.05
CA ARG A 341 1.04 -0.24 5.68
C ARG A 341 0.79 -1.62 6.30
N PRO A 342 -0.19 -1.73 7.22
CA PRO A 342 -0.63 -3.03 7.73
C PRO A 342 -1.07 -3.96 6.59
N LEU A 343 -0.54 -5.19 6.59
CA LEU A 343 -0.83 -6.22 5.59
C LEU A 343 -2.23 -6.83 5.78
N TRP A 344 -3.24 -6.17 5.21
CA TRP A 344 -4.61 -6.70 5.16
C TRP A 344 -4.94 -7.42 3.85
N VAL A 345 -4.34 -6.96 2.75
CA VAL A 345 -4.59 -7.45 1.38
C VAL A 345 -3.28 -7.84 0.72
N PHE A 346 -3.31 -8.86 -0.13
CA PHE A 346 -2.15 -9.26 -0.92
C PHE A 346 -1.83 -8.27 -2.05
N GLY A 347 -0.61 -8.32 -2.59
CA GLY A 347 -0.17 -7.45 -3.68
C GLY A 347 0.07 -6.00 -3.26
N MET A 348 0.19 -5.74 -1.96
CA MET A 348 0.66 -4.46 -1.44
C MET A 348 2.09 -4.21 -1.91
N ASN A 349 2.35 -2.99 -2.35
CA ASN A 349 3.66 -2.62 -2.81
C ASN A 349 3.95 -1.14 -2.49
N SER A 350 4.97 -0.97 -1.67
CA SER A 350 5.34 0.26 -1.00
C SER A 350 6.71 0.76 -1.42
N TYR A 351 7.51 -0.10 -2.05
CA TYR A 351 8.79 0.26 -2.62
C TYR A 351 9.14 -0.62 -3.83
N GLU A 352 9.90 -0.07 -4.77
CA GLU A 352 10.38 -0.75 -5.97
C GLU A 352 11.89 -0.58 -6.09
N VAL A 353 12.58 -1.67 -6.41
CA VAL A 353 14.03 -1.69 -6.59
C VAL A 353 14.32 -1.67 -8.08
N THR A 354 14.98 -0.62 -8.54
CA THR A 354 15.47 -0.48 -9.92
C THR A 354 16.98 -0.30 -9.93
N LEU A 355 17.56 -0.31 -11.13
CA LEU A 355 18.95 0.06 -11.34
C LEU A 355 19.06 1.49 -11.90
N SER A 356 20.07 2.21 -11.43
CA SER A 356 20.56 3.43 -12.07
C SER A 356 21.31 3.09 -13.37
N ASN A 357 21.59 4.12 -14.17
CA ASN A 357 22.44 3.97 -15.36
C ASN A 357 23.85 3.45 -15.02
N GLU A 358 24.31 3.69 -13.78
CA GLU A 358 25.58 3.18 -13.24
C GLU A 358 25.46 1.79 -12.60
N GLN A 359 24.36 1.07 -12.82
CA GLN A 359 24.11 -0.26 -12.23
C GLN A 359 24.08 -0.27 -10.69
N LYS A 360 23.65 0.83 -10.06
CA LYS A 360 23.42 0.91 -8.61
C LYS A 360 21.94 0.74 -8.29
N ASN A 361 21.61 0.14 -7.15
CA ASN A 361 20.22 0.05 -6.72
C ASN A 361 19.67 1.43 -6.39
N LEU A 362 18.57 1.79 -7.05
CA LEU A 362 17.73 2.92 -6.69
C LEU A 362 16.41 2.38 -6.20
N ILE A 363 15.95 2.89 -5.06
CA ILE A 363 14.76 2.39 -4.42
C ILE A 363 13.72 3.49 -4.37
N PHE A 364 12.70 3.37 -5.22
CA PHE A 364 11.52 4.20 -5.12
C PHE A 364 10.73 3.72 -3.92
N ARG A 365 10.38 4.62 -3.02
CA ARG A 365 9.58 4.30 -1.83
C ARG A 365 8.53 5.37 -1.58
N LYS A 366 7.43 4.98 -0.95
CA LYS A 366 6.55 5.95 -0.30
C LYS A 366 6.92 6.11 1.18
N THR A 367 6.57 7.24 1.75
CA THR A 367 6.71 7.51 3.18
C THR A 367 5.42 8.14 3.68
N TYR A 368 4.82 7.53 4.69
CA TYR A 368 3.68 8.05 5.44
C TYR A 368 4.14 8.72 6.72
N GLY A 369 3.40 9.73 7.17
CA GLY A 369 3.51 10.24 8.54
C GLY A 369 4.19 11.60 8.68
N GLN A 370 4.74 12.19 7.62
CA GLN A 370 5.13 13.61 7.69
C GLN A 370 3.90 14.50 7.49
N ASN A 371 3.32 14.96 8.61
CA ASN A 371 2.10 15.77 8.64
C ASN A 371 0.91 15.12 7.90
N GLY A 372 0.70 13.82 8.14
CA GLY A 372 -0.43 13.06 7.59
C GLY A 372 -0.36 12.74 6.09
N SER A 373 0.53 13.38 5.34
CA SER A 373 0.64 13.16 3.90
C SER A 373 1.63 12.05 3.55
N SER A 374 1.41 11.47 2.37
CA SER A 374 2.33 10.53 1.73
C SER A 374 3.28 11.27 0.79
N TYR A 375 4.53 10.85 0.74
CA TYR A 375 5.54 11.40 -0.17
C TYR A 375 6.20 10.27 -0.95
N LEU A 376 6.52 10.52 -2.21
CA LEU A 376 7.33 9.64 -3.03
C LEU A 376 8.79 10.08 -2.92
N GLY A 377 9.68 9.13 -2.68
CA GLY A 377 11.12 9.38 -2.62
C GLY A 377 11.92 8.33 -3.37
N VAL A 378 13.14 8.71 -3.77
CA VAL A 378 14.15 7.83 -4.35
C VAL A 378 15.34 7.77 -3.41
N LEU A 379 15.71 6.55 -3.04
CA LEU A 379 16.85 6.25 -2.20
C LEU A 379 17.98 5.66 -3.05
N ASP A 380 19.17 6.24 -2.94
CA ASP A 380 20.41 5.67 -3.47
C ASP A 380 21.02 4.76 -2.39
N ASP A 381 20.98 3.43 -2.61
CA ASP A 381 21.50 2.42 -1.66
C ASP A 381 23.00 2.63 -1.37
N ALA A 382 23.79 3.06 -2.38
CA ALA A 382 25.23 3.20 -2.23
C ALA A 382 25.63 4.45 -1.42
N LYS A 383 24.80 5.50 -1.45
CA LYS A 383 25.06 6.76 -0.75
C LYS A 383 24.22 6.94 0.51
N SER A 384 23.21 6.09 0.71
CA SER A 384 22.17 6.26 1.73
C SER A 384 21.51 7.65 1.68
N THR A 385 21.34 8.21 0.48
CA THR A 385 20.75 9.56 0.29
C THR A 385 19.33 9.46 -0.25
N LEU A 386 18.41 10.20 0.37
CA LEU A 386 17.01 10.31 -0.04
C LEU A 386 16.77 11.60 -0.85
N SER A 387 16.14 11.47 -2.00
CA SER A 387 15.60 12.58 -2.78
C SER A 387 14.07 12.49 -2.81
N ILE A 388 13.38 13.58 -2.47
CA ILE A 388 11.91 13.64 -2.55
C ILE A 388 11.51 14.00 -3.97
N LEU A 389 10.54 13.28 -4.52
CA LEU A 389 9.96 13.53 -5.83
C LEU A 389 8.70 14.38 -5.68
N ASP A 390 8.63 15.46 -6.45
CA ASP A 390 7.46 16.33 -6.49
C ASP A 390 6.37 15.66 -7.34
N VAL A 391 5.37 15.10 -6.68
CA VAL A 391 4.18 14.49 -7.29
C VAL A 391 2.91 15.05 -6.63
N PRO A 392 1.82 15.29 -7.37
CA PRO A 392 0.62 15.95 -6.86
C PRO A 392 -0.26 15.06 -5.96
N PHE A 393 0.11 13.79 -5.75
CA PHE A 393 -0.61 12.89 -4.86
C PHE A 393 -0.14 13.05 -3.42
N THR A 394 -1.11 13.18 -2.50
CA THR A 394 -0.89 13.31 -1.06
C THR A 394 -1.24 12.03 -0.31
N ASP A 395 -1.93 11.09 -0.96
CA ASP A 395 -2.11 9.72 -0.50
C ASP A 395 -1.65 8.77 -1.60
N ILE A 396 -0.53 8.08 -1.38
CA ILE A 396 0.05 7.12 -2.33
C ILE A 396 -0.26 5.73 -1.78
N ILE A 397 -0.89 4.89 -2.60
CA ILE A 397 -1.38 3.58 -2.18
C ILE A 397 -0.41 2.49 -2.66
N ASN A 398 -0.09 2.48 -3.94
CA ASN A 398 0.73 1.46 -4.57
C ASN A 398 1.53 2.10 -5.72
N PHE A 399 2.58 1.44 -6.18
CA PHE A 399 3.21 1.81 -7.45
C PHE A 399 3.93 0.63 -8.08
N THR A 400 4.12 0.68 -9.39
CA THR A 400 4.77 -0.37 -10.17
C THR A 400 5.83 0.23 -11.07
N SER A 401 7.00 -0.39 -11.10
CA SER A 401 8.09 0.04 -11.97
C SER A 401 7.80 -0.30 -13.43
N GLY A 402 7.93 0.69 -14.32
CA GLY A 402 8.06 0.48 -15.76
C GLY A 402 9.51 0.61 -16.21
N LEU A 403 9.74 0.56 -17.53
CA LEU A 403 11.09 0.59 -18.12
C LEU A 403 11.86 1.88 -17.81
N GLN A 404 11.19 3.05 -17.95
CA GLN A 404 11.78 4.38 -17.71
C GLN A 404 10.83 5.30 -16.92
N CYS A 405 9.81 4.72 -16.29
CA CYS A 405 8.80 5.45 -15.55
C CYS A 405 8.34 4.65 -14.34
N LEU A 406 7.64 5.31 -13.44
CA LEU A 406 6.92 4.68 -12.34
C LEU A 406 5.42 4.93 -12.54
N TYR A 407 4.61 3.89 -12.43
CA TYR A 407 3.17 4.05 -12.35
C TYR A 407 2.78 4.15 -10.88
N VAL A 408 2.19 5.27 -10.48
CA VAL A 408 1.83 5.57 -9.09
C VAL A 408 0.32 5.56 -8.95
N GLU A 409 -0.18 4.72 -8.06
CA GLU A 409 -1.57 4.69 -7.62
C GLU A 409 -1.73 5.62 -6.42
N GLY A 410 -2.57 6.64 -6.55
CA GLY A 410 -2.76 7.60 -5.48
C GLY A 410 -3.92 8.56 -5.70
N ALA A 411 -4.14 9.40 -4.69
CA ALA A 411 -5.17 10.41 -4.66
C ALA A 411 -4.65 11.68 -3.96
N SER A 412 -5.43 12.75 -4.06
CA SER A 412 -5.24 13.95 -3.25
C SER A 412 -6.57 14.67 -3.03
N ALA A 413 -6.55 15.80 -2.31
CA ALA A 413 -7.75 16.60 -2.07
C ALA A 413 -8.49 17.05 -3.34
N VAL A 414 -7.83 17.04 -4.50
CA VAL A 414 -8.40 17.48 -5.78
C VAL A 414 -8.30 16.44 -6.91
N HIS A 415 -7.59 15.33 -6.65
CA HIS A 415 -7.48 14.21 -7.58
C HIS A 415 -8.12 12.97 -6.95
N PRO A 416 -9.14 12.37 -7.57
CA PRO A 416 -9.66 11.09 -7.10
C PRO A 416 -8.59 9.99 -7.29
N LEU A 417 -8.84 8.81 -6.72
CA LEU A 417 -7.98 7.64 -6.92
C LEU A 417 -7.65 7.44 -8.40
N SER A 418 -6.38 7.48 -8.74
CA SER A 418 -5.90 7.48 -10.12
C SER A 418 -4.58 6.72 -10.24
N ILE A 419 -4.30 6.22 -11.45
CA ILE A 419 -2.96 5.73 -11.82
C ILE A 419 -2.29 6.82 -12.64
N ALA A 420 -1.13 7.28 -12.19
CA ALA A 420 -0.31 8.26 -12.89
C ALA A 420 0.99 7.65 -13.38
N LYS A 421 1.37 7.92 -14.63
CA LYS A 421 2.71 7.67 -15.14
C LYS A 421 3.60 8.84 -14.75
N VAL A 422 4.64 8.57 -13.97
CA VAL A 422 5.67 9.52 -13.57
C VAL A 422 6.94 9.18 -14.34
N THR A 423 7.39 10.11 -15.18
CA THR A 423 8.65 9.99 -15.91
C THR A 423 9.71 10.77 -15.17
N PHE A 424 10.95 10.25 -15.16
CA PHE A 424 12.07 10.87 -14.44
C PHE A 424 13.12 11.41 -15.39
N ASN A 425 13.99 12.27 -14.86
CA ASN A 425 15.24 12.62 -15.52
C ASN A 425 16.17 11.39 -15.62
N ASP A 426 17.25 11.50 -16.41
CA ASP A 426 18.19 10.40 -16.63
C ASP A 426 18.80 9.84 -15.33
N GLU A 427 18.99 10.70 -14.33
CA GLU A 427 19.51 10.34 -13.00
C GLU A 427 18.45 9.71 -12.08
N LYS A 428 17.17 9.67 -12.50
CA LYS A 428 16.02 9.22 -11.72
C LYS A 428 15.87 9.95 -10.36
N SER A 429 16.39 11.16 -10.26
CA SER A 429 16.40 11.98 -9.04
C SER A 429 15.23 12.98 -8.99
N LYS A 430 14.60 13.27 -10.13
CA LYS A 430 13.49 14.23 -10.24
C LYS A 430 12.42 13.72 -11.20
N ALA A 431 11.15 13.98 -10.87
CA ALA A 431 10.04 13.81 -11.80
C ALA A 431 10.09 14.94 -12.85
N VAL A 432 10.02 14.57 -14.13
CA VAL A 432 10.02 15.52 -15.26
C VAL A 432 8.65 15.61 -15.92
N ASP A 433 7.84 14.58 -15.80
CA ASP A 433 6.49 14.52 -16.37
C ASP A 433 5.57 13.69 -15.48
N PHE A 434 4.30 14.07 -15.45
CA PHE A 434 3.23 13.45 -14.66
C PHE A 434 1.95 13.39 -15.49
N GLN A 435 1.52 12.18 -15.83
CA GLN A 435 0.35 11.95 -16.67
C GLN A 435 -0.64 10.98 -16.01
N ILE A 436 -1.90 11.39 -15.87
CA ILE A 436 -2.96 10.48 -15.42
C ILE A 436 -3.30 9.49 -16.54
N MET A 437 -3.09 8.21 -16.28
CA MET A 437 -3.40 7.10 -17.20
C MET A 437 -4.81 6.55 -16.97
N TRP A 438 -5.26 6.59 -15.73
CA TRP A 438 -6.56 6.10 -15.30
C TRP A 438 -7.05 6.91 -14.10
N SER A 439 -8.37 7.10 -14.00
CA SER A 439 -8.99 7.78 -12.88
C SER A 439 -10.30 7.08 -12.50
N SER A 440 -10.55 6.92 -11.21
CA SER A 440 -11.80 6.36 -10.72
C SER A 440 -13.00 7.19 -11.16
N SER A 441 -12.88 8.52 -11.11
CA SER A 441 -13.95 9.45 -11.46
C SER A 441 -13.42 10.57 -12.39
N PRO A 442 -13.39 10.37 -13.71
CA PRO A 442 -12.87 11.37 -14.66
C PRO A 442 -13.70 12.67 -14.68
N SER A 443 -15.00 12.58 -14.37
CA SER A 443 -15.91 13.73 -14.28
C SER A 443 -15.77 14.54 -12.99
N SER A 444 -15.00 14.05 -11.99
CA SER A 444 -14.74 14.76 -10.72
C SER A 444 -14.14 16.15 -10.92
N SER A 445 -13.41 16.35 -12.01
CA SER A 445 -12.79 17.61 -12.39
C SER A 445 -13.80 18.77 -12.52
N ASN A 446 -15.05 18.47 -12.89
CA ASN A 446 -16.15 19.45 -13.00
C ASN A 446 -16.62 19.99 -11.63
N TYR A 447 -16.27 19.31 -10.54
CA TYR A 447 -16.72 19.62 -9.18
C TYR A 447 -15.60 20.15 -8.28
N LYS A 448 -14.40 20.41 -8.82
CA LYS A 448 -13.22 20.86 -8.03
C LYS A 448 -13.50 22.04 -7.10
N SER A 449 -14.32 23.01 -7.54
CA SER A 449 -14.68 24.18 -6.74
C SER A 449 -15.57 23.86 -5.52
N TYR A 450 -16.17 22.67 -5.48
CA TYR A 450 -17.04 22.18 -4.41
C TYR A 450 -16.31 21.25 -3.43
N PHE A 451 -15.06 20.85 -3.72
CA PHE A 451 -14.31 19.97 -2.82
C PHE A 451 -13.80 20.75 -1.60
N SER A 452 -14.10 20.22 -0.42
CA SER A 452 -13.51 20.67 0.82
C SER A 452 -12.07 20.17 0.91
N LYS A 453 -11.14 21.05 1.29
CA LYS A 453 -9.74 20.67 1.51
C LYS A 453 -9.58 20.15 2.94
N PRO A 454 -8.91 19.00 3.13
CA PRO A 454 -8.63 18.49 4.47
C PRO A 454 -7.68 19.40 5.22
N GLU A 455 -7.96 19.60 6.49
CA GLU A 455 -7.07 20.20 7.47
C GLU A 455 -6.66 19.11 8.46
N LEU A 456 -5.35 18.85 8.57
CA LEU A 456 -4.84 17.95 9.59
C LEU A 456 -4.94 18.65 10.95
N ILE A 457 -5.67 18.05 11.87
CA ILE A 457 -5.79 18.52 13.25
C ILE A 457 -5.17 17.52 14.21
N GLU A 458 -4.52 18.04 15.23
CA GLU A 458 -4.00 17.31 16.37
C GLU A 458 -4.75 17.78 17.62
N PHE A 459 -5.24 16.84 18.43
CA PHE A 459 -5.96 17.15 19.66
C PHE A 459 -5.58 16.18 20.79
N PRO A 460 -5.55 16.65 22.05
CA PRO A 460 -5.15 15.81 23.18
C PRO A 460 -6.17 14.71 23.46
N THR A 461 -5.70 13.56 23.96
CA THR A 461 -6.57 12.49 24.46
C THR A 461 -6.74 12.59 25.98
N GLU A 462 -7.57 11.72 26.56
CA GLU A 462 -7.72 11.61 28.03
C GLU A 462 -6.42 11.13 28.72
N VAL A 463 -5.50 10.52 27.97
CA VAL A 463 -4.21 10.06 28.49
C VAL A 463 -3.19 11.21 28.39
N PRO A 464 -2.63 11.68 29.53
CA PRO A 464 -1.69 12.80 29.51
C PRO A 464 -0.48 12.54 28.61
N GLY A 465 -0.20 13.50 27.73
CA GLY A 465 0.94 13.44 26.80
C GLY A 465 0.68 12.64 25.51
N GLN A 466 -0.53 12.13 25.30
CA GLN A 466 -0.93 11.51 24.03
C GLN A 466 -1.82 12.45 23.22
N SER A 467 -1.58 12.47 21.91
CA SER A 467 -2.37 13.19 20.93
C SER A 467 -3.08 12.21 19.99
N ALA A 468 -4.29 12.58 19.58
CA ALA A 468 -4.99 11.98 18.46
C ALA A 468 -4.95 12.93 17.26
N TYR A 469 -5.08 12.35 16.07
CA TYR A 469 -5.02 13.07 14.81
C TYR A 469 -6.30 12.84 14.03
N ALA A 470 -6.76 13.84 13.28
CA ALA A 470 -7.91 13.72 12.40
C ALA A 470 -7.78 14.63 11.18
N TYR A 471 -8.51 14.28 10.12
CA TYR A 471 -8.73 15.18 8.99
C TYR A 471 -10.06 15.89 9.16
N TYR A 472 -10.01 17.22 9.34
CA TYR A 472 -11.18 18.07 9.36
C TYR A 472 -11.49 18.57 7.95
N TYR A 473 -12.75 18.43 7.52
CA TYR A 473 -13.23 18.91 6.22
C TYR A 473 -14.29 19.99 6.48
N PRO A 474 -13.96 21.29 6.39
CA PRO A 474 -14.93 22.36 6.60
C PRO A 474 -16.02 22.37 5.51
N PRO A 475 -17.24 22.84 5.79
CA PRO A 475 -18.26 23.02 4.76
C PRO A 475 -17.75 23.97 3.65
N MET A 476 -17.80 23.52 2.40
CA MET A 476 -17.28 24.27 1.26
C MET A 476 -18.33 24.38 0.16
N SER A 477 -18.55 25.61 -0.32
CA SER A 477 -19.35 25.88 -1.52
C SER A 477 -18.84 27.15 -2.21
N PRO A 478 -18.73 27.15 -3.55
CA PRO A 478 -18.41 28.35 -4.30
C PRO A 478 -19.62 29.32 -4.38
N ILE A 479 -20.84 28.84 -4.12
CA ILE A 479 -22.09 29.59 -4.27
C ILE A 479 -22.65 30.06 -2.93
N TYR A 480 -22.54 29.24 -1.88
CA TYR A 480 -23.22 29.47 -0.60
C TYR A 480 -22.27 29.82 0.54
N GLN A 481 -22.81 30.54 1.51
CA GLN A 481 -22.22 30.77 2.84
C GLN A 481 -23.32 30.70 3.90
N ALA A 482 -22.97 30.40 5.15
CA ALA A 482 -23.92 30.46 6.27
C ALA A 482 -23.88 31.84 6.95
N SER A 483 -24.85 32.12 7.82
CA SER A 483 -24.79 33.29 8.70
C SER A 483 -23.66 33.14 9.72
N GLN A 484 -23.12 34.25 10.24
CA GLN A 484 -22.02 34.23 11.20
C GLN A 484 -22.41 33.65 12.58
N GLU A 485 -23.70 33.60 12.88
CA GLU A 485 -24.23 33.14 14.18
C GLU A 485 -24.44 31.62 14.23
N GLU A 486 -24.48 30.95 13.07
CA GLU A 486 -24.74 29.51 12.96
C GLU A 486 -23.42 28.72 12.93
N LYS A 487 -23.39 27.56 13.58
CA LYS A 487 -22.28 26.60 13.50
C LYS A 487 -22.69 25.39 12.65
N PRO A 488 -21.79 24.83 11.83
CA PRO A 488 -22.14 23.69 10.99
C PRO A 488 -22.31 22.41 11.81
N PRO A 489 -23.24 21.52 11.41
CA PRO A 489 -23.26 20.16 11.93
C PRO A 489 -21.97 19.44 11.52
N LEU A 490 -21.46 18.57 12.39
CA LEU A 490 -20.23 17.80 12.17
C LEU A 490 -20.55 16.31 12.05
N LEU A 491 -20.02 15.68 10.99
CA LEU A 491 -20.04 14.23 10.84
C LEU A 491 -18.69 13.67 11.29
N LEU A 492 -18.69 12.93 12.40
CA LEU A 492 -17.51 12.23 12.89
C LEU A 492 -17.45 10.82 12.29
N LYS A 493 -16.31 10.46 11.69
CA LYS A 493 -16.03 9.13 11.16
C LYS A 493 -14.84 8.54 11.91
N SER A 494 -15.01 7.36 12.49
CA SER A 494 -13.93 6.53 13.01
C SER A 494 -13.65 5.43 12.00
N HIS A 495 -12.39 5.31 11.58
CA HIS A 495 -11.96 4.36 10.56
C HIS A 495 -11.30 3.12 11.15
#